data_AF-A0A7V1MYC8-F1
#
_entry.id   AF-A0A7V1MYC8-F1
#
_cell.length_a   1.000
_cell.length_b   1.000
_cell.length_c   1.000
_cell.angle_alpha   90.00
_cell.angle_beta   90.00
_cell.angle_gamma   90.00
#
_symmetry.space_group_name_H-M   'P 1'
#
loop_
_entity.id
_entity.type
_entity.pdbx_description
1 polymer ?
#
loop_
_entity_poly.entity_id
_entity_poly.type
_entity_poly.pdbx_seq_one_letter_code
_entity_poly.pdbx_strand_id
1 'polypeptide(L)'
;MRYRRDDTSSSSGAFPEKKHCQLVQPPPVSDTISFFRCKGSTMTTLQDQKQSKTDMPDGKTDKKNRREEKRTLQELKRLLDRLRTSGNYQQAASVVAEEMFDDPRRREAFLACNWDVTPTHFYSPTPDLRELPKELWTKNKDISNLDWDADRQLAWAEQLTGKYGEELDWPREALRNDPTAYYLDNFAYRSGDAEPCHLMMRDLKPRRVIELGSGMSSKLISRALERNRAQGHAVRYDVYDLYPEDHIGNRKVKGVDELHKTAVQNMPLEIFDQLEAGDVLFIDTSHVLRVGSDVEYEYTQILPRLKPGVVVHIHDIFLPLEYPREWIFKNNWCWNEQYLVQAILANGKGF
;
A
#
# COMPACT_ATOMS: atom_id res chain seq x y z
N MET A 1 4.10 25.01 13.07
CA MET A 1 5.43 24.63 12.55
C MET A 1 5.97 25.81 11.74
N ARG A 2 7.02 26.51 12.19
CA ARG A 2 7.70 27.54 11.39
C ARG A 2 9.10 27.02 11.10
N TYR A 3 9.33 26.59 9.87
CA TYR A 3 10.67 26.28 9.39
C TYR A 3 11.32 27.62 9.01
N ARG A 4 12.27 28.09 9.82
CA ARG A 4 13.10 29.25 9.50
C ARG A 4 14.49 28.69 9.19
N ARG A 5 14.84 28.60 7.90
CA ARG A 5 16.26 28.71 7.52
C ARG A 5 16.66 30.14 7.85
N ASP A 6 17.81 30.30 8.49
CA ASP A 6 18.87 31.20 8.03
C ASP A 6 20.06 31.13 8.97
N ASP A 7 21.22 30.90 8.37
CA ASP A 7 22.53 31.03 8.99
C ASP A 7 22.84 32.50 9.31
N THR A 8 23.66 32.66 10.35
CA THR A 8 24.33 33.85 10.88
C THR A 8 24.37 35.13 10.03
N SER A 9 23.75 36.21 10.51
CA SER A 9 24.43 37.51 10.73
C SER A 9 23.53 38.46 11.53
N SER A 10 24.18 39.23 12.40
CA SER A 10 23.61 40.17 13.35
C SER A 10 23.09 41.45 12.69
N SER A 11 21.82 41.80 12.92
CA SER A 11 21.41 43.21 13.07
C SER A 11 20.03 43.30 13.73
N SER A 12 19.98 44.05 14.82
CA SER A 12 18.78 44.46 15.54
C SER A 12 17.83 45.27 14.64
N GLY A 13 16.59 44.82 14.49
CA GLY A 13 15.52 45.53 13.78
C GLY A 13 14.14 45.07 14.25
N ALA A 14 13.27 46.04 14.50
CA ALA A 14 11.98 45.93 15.18
C ALA A 14 11.01 44.86 14.61
N PHE A 15 10.20 44.28 15.49
CA PHE A 15 9.09 43.38 15.16
C PHE A 15 7.97 44.11 14.39
N PRO A 16 7.53 43.65 13.21
CA PRO A 16 6.29 44.10 12.62
C PRO A 16 5.09 43.34 13.19
N GLU A 17 4.00 44.07 13.36
CA GLU A 17 2.72 43.66 13.93
C GLU A 17 2.10 42.42 13.28
N LYS A 18 1.38 41.65 14.12
CA LYS A 18 0.61 40.45 13.75
C LYS A 18 -0.43 40.79 12.68
N LYS A 19 -0.18 40.43 11.43
CA LYS A 19 -1.26 40.28 10.43
C LYS A 19 -2.14 39.11 10.83
N HIS A 20 -3.42 39.38 11.09
CA HIS A 20 -4.44 38.37 11.32
C HIS A 20 -4.47 37.37 10.16
N CYS A 21 -4.17 36.12 10.46
CA CYS A 21 -4.44 35.00 9.57
C CYS A 21 -5.96 34.83 9.53
N GLN A 22 -6.61 35.33 8.47
CA GLN A 22 -8.02 35.04 8.25
C GLN A 22 -8.13 33.54 7.95
N LEU A 23 -8.88 32.81 8.79
CA LEU A 23 -9.32 31.47 8.50
C LEU A 23 -10.13 31.51 7.20
N VAL A 24 -9.51 31.12 6.09
CA VAL A 24 -10.21 30.85 4.85
C VAL A 24 -11.19 29.72 5.16
N GLN A 25 -12.48 29.99 5.03
CA GLN A 25 -13.51 28.96 5.15
C GLN A 25 -13.19 27.87 4.12
N PRO A 26 -13.17 26.58 4.51
CA PRO A 26 -12.95 25.51 3.55
C PRO A 26 -13.98 25.58 2.43
N PRO A 27 -13.63 25.17 1.19
CA PRO A 27 -14.61 25.07 0.12
C PRO A 27 -15.77 24.15 0.56
N PRO A 28 -17.00 24.39 0.08
CA PRO A 28 -18.14 23.55 0.41
C PRO A 28 -17.85 22.09 0.04
N VAL A 29 -18.38 21.17 0.85
CA VAL A 29 -18.30 19.72 0.62
C VAL A 29 -18.75 19.41 -0.80
N SER A 30 -17.92 18.65 -1.50
CA SER A 30 -18.24 18.16 -2.83
C SER A 30 -19.31 17.06 -2.71
N ASP A 31 -20.43 17.19 -3.42
CA ASP A 31 -21.62 16.29 -3.36
C ASP A 31 -21.36 14.86 -3.92
N THR A 32 -20.14 14.36 -3.87
CA THR A 32 -19.77 13.04 -4.41
C THR A 32 -19.51 12.06 -3.29
N ILE A 33 -19.88 10.81 -3.51
CA ILE A 33 -19.77 9.75 -2.52
C ILE A 33 -18.81 8.71 -3.08
N SER A 34 -17.69 8.51 -2.38
CA SER A 34 -16.71 7.49 -2.71
C SER A 34 -17.01 6.24 -1.90
N PHE A 35 -17.12 5.09 -2.59
CA PHE A 35 -17.32 3.80 -1.95
C PHE A 35 -15.98 3.12 -1.73
N PHE A 36 -15.64 2.78 -0.48
CA PHE A 36 -14.46 1.96 -0.16
C PHE A 36 -14.91 0.62 0.41
N ARG A 37 -14.40 -0.46 -0.15
CA ARG A 37 -14.52 -1.80 0.44
C ARG A 37 -13.37 -1.97 1.43
N CYS A 38 -13.67 -2.03 2.72
CA CYS A 38 -12.71 -2.48 3.72
C CYS A 38 -12.44 -3.97 3.47
N LYS A 39 -11.17 -4.40 3.44
CA LYS A 39 -10.86 -5.84 3.40
C LYS A 39 -11.13 -6.42 4.80
N GLY A 40 -12.24 -7.15 4.95
CA GLY A 40 -12.45 -8.10 6.03
C GLY A 40 -12.26 -9.52 5.51
N SER A 41 -11.47 -10.29 6.26
CA SER A 41 -11.21 -11.74 6.25
C SER A 41 -11.87 -12.62 5.18
N THR A 42 -11.03 -13.42 4.53
CA THR A 42 -11.30 -14.58 3.66
C THR A 42 -12.70 -15.23 3.79
N MET A 43 -13.38 -15.37 2.65
CA MET A 43 -14.44 -16.38 2.50
C MET A 43 -13.83 -17.77 2.64
N THR A 44 -13.94 -18.37 3.81
CA THR A 44 -13.76 -19.81 3.99
C THR A 44 -15.04 -20.51 3.56
N THR A 45 -14.89 -21.52 2.70
CA THR A 45 -15.93 -22.42 2.21
C THR A 45 -16.80 -22.98 3.33
N LEU A 46 -18.12 -22.81 3.21
CA LEU A 46 -19.15 -23.42 4.04
C LEU A 46 -19.21 -24.93 3.81
N GLN A 47 -18.37 -25.69 4.51
CA GLN A 47 -18.65 -27.07 4.90
C GLN A 47 -18.06 -27.28 6.31
N ASP A 48 -18.87 -27.88 7.17
CA ASP A 48 -18.60 -28.26 8.56
C ASP A 48 -18.51 -27.15 9.61
N GLN A 49 -19.63 -26.93 10.33
CA GLN A 49 -19.66 -27.21 11.77
C GLN A 49 -21.09 -27.19 12.32
N LYS A 50 -21.53 -28.36 12.78
CA LYS A 50 -22.67 -28.55 13.67
C LYS A 50 -22.25 -28.16 15.10
N GLN A 51 -22.99 -27.20 15.65
CA GLN A 51 -23.56 -27.20 17.01
C GLN A 51 -22.61 -27.15 18.23
N SER A 52 -22.65 -26.00 18.93
CA SER A 52 -22.81 -25.99 20.39
C SER A 52 -23.81 -24.89 20.78
N LYS A 53 -24.82 -25.28 21.56
CA LYS A 53 -25.85 -24.43 22.16
C LYS A 53 -25.40 -24.13 23.58
N THR A 54 -25.27 -22.86 23.96
CA THR A 54 -25.61 -22.36 25.31
C THR A 54 -25.66 -20.83 25.26
N ASP A 55 -26.58 -20.27 26.04
CA ASP A 55 -26.91 -18.85 26.25
C ASP A 55 -27.85 -18.21 25.22
N MET A 56 -29.15 -18.44 25.46
CA MET A 56 -30.26 -17.76 24.78
C MET A 56 -30.35 -16.30 25.25
N PRO A 57 -30.17 -15.30 24.36
CA PRO A 57 -30.52 -13.92 24.68
C PRO A 57 -32.04 -13.78 24.75
N ASP A 58 -32.51 -12.92 25.66
CA ASP A 58 -33.91 -12.61 25.88
C ASP A 58 -34.67 -12.38 24.55
N GLY A 59 -35.66 -13.23 24.26
CA GLY A 59 -36.34 -13.33 22.96
C GLY A 59 -37.15 -12.09 22.54
N LYS A 60 -37.24 -11.08 23.43
CA LYS A 60 -37.80 -9.76 23.11
C LYS A 60 -36.76 -8.83 22.45
N THR A 61 -35.50 -8.93 22.82
CA THR A 61 -34.40 -8.09 22.31
C THR A 61 -33.99 -8.51 20.90
N ASP A 62 -33.95 -9.83 20.64
CA ASP A 62 -33.65 -10.41 19.32
C ASP A 62 -34.77 -10.16 18.28
N LYS A 63 -36.05 -10.25 18.69
CA LYS A 63 -37.19 -9.88 17.82
C LYS A 63 -37.26 -8.39 17.50
N LYS A 64 -36.85 -7.54 18.45
CA LYS A 64 -36.79 -6.09 18.24
C LYS A 64 -35.68 -5.76 17.23
N ASN A 65 -34.49 -6.31 17.43
CA ASN A 65 -33.35 -6.12 16.52
C ASN A 65 -33.65 -6.62 15.10
N ARG A 66 -34.25 -7.79 14.92
CA ARG A 66 -34.62 -8.30 13.58
C ARG A 66 -35.72 -7.48 12.89
N ARG A 67 -36.61 -6.85 13.66
CA ARG A 67 -37.63 -5.94 13.13
C ARG A 67 -37.01 -4.61 12.71
N GLU A 68 -36.06 -4.12 13.49
CA GLU A 68 -35.28 -2.92 13.20
C GLU A 68 -34.43 -3.12 11.95
N GLU A 69 -33.72 -4.25 11.85
CA GLU A 69 -32.92 -4.64 10.69
C GLU A 69 -33.76 -4.78 9.40
N LYS A 70 -34.92 -5.44 9.47
CA LYS A 70 -35.86 -5.50 8.33
C LYS A 70 -36.36 -4.13 7.90
N ARG A 71 -36.55 -3.22 8.86
CA ARG A 71 -36.98 -1.85 8.59
C ARG A 71 -35.85 -1.06 7.92
N THR A 72 -34.63 -1.16 8.43
CA THR A 72 -33.43 -0.56 7.83
C THR A 72 -33.21 -1.04 6.40
N LEU A 73 -33.37 -2.34 6.13
CA LEU A 73 -33.25 -2.91 4.78
C LEU A 73 -34.35 -2.41 3.83
N GLN A 74 -35.58 -2.23 4.33
CA GLN A 74 -36.66 -1.62 3.54
C GLN A 74 -36.42 -0.14 3.25
N GLU A 75 -35.88 0.60 4.21
CA GLU A 75 -35.49 2.00 4.04
C GLU A 75 -34.34 2.13 3.03
N LEU A 76 -33.32 1.27 3.11
CA LEU A 76 -32.21 1.21 2.15
C LEU A 76 -32.69 0.91 0.72
N LYS A 77 -33.64 -0.03 0.58
CA LYS A 77 -34.22 -0.35 -0.74
C LYS A 77 -34.98 0.83 -1.32
N ARG A 78 -35.77 1.53 -0.50
CA ARG A 78 -36.48 2.77 -0.92
C ARG A 78 -35.51 3.89 -1.29
N LEU A 79 -34.41 4.02 -0.56
CA LEU A 79 -33.33 4.96 -0.86
C LEU A 79 -32.76 4.69 -2.25
N LEU A 80 -32.35 3.44 -2.52
CA LEU A 80 -31.81 3.03 -3.81
C LEU A 80 -32.80 3.25 -4.97
N ASP A 81 -34.09 2.98 -4.74
CA ASP A 81 -35.15 3.24 -5.73
C ASP A 81 -35.36 4.75 -5.98
N ARG A 82 -35.24 5.60 -4.94
CA ARG A 82 -35.29 7.07 -5.08
C ARG A 82 -34.07 7.62 -5.80
N LEU A 83 -32.88 7.12 -5.48
CA LEU A 83 -31.63 7.50 -6.16
C LEU A 83 -31.72 7.17 -7.65
N ARG A 84 -32.25 5.98 -7.98
CA ARG A 84 -32.46 5.51 -9.36
C ARG A 84 -33.49 6.34 -10.15
N THR A 85 -34.47 6.94 -9.48
CA THR A 85 -35.54 7.72 -10.12
C THR A 85 -35.29 9.23 -10.15
N SER A 86 -34.38 9.74 -9.31
CA SER A 86 -34.17 11.19 -9.12
C SER A 86 -33.65 11.92 -10.37
N GLY A 87 -32.92 11.26 -11.26
CA GLY A 87 -32.36 11.87 -12.49
C GLY A 87 -31.41 13.07 -12.28
N ASN A 88 -31.24 13.52 -11.04
CA ASN A 88 -30.48 14.70 -10.63
C ASN A 88 -29.51 14.31 -9.51
N TYR A 89 -28.23 14.33 -9.86
CA TYR A 89 -27.12 13.89 -9.00
C TYR A 89 -27.07 14.63 -7.65
N GLN A 90 -27.46 15.91 -7.60
CA GLN A 90 -27.43 16.71 -6.36
C GLN A 90 -28.52 16.29 -5.35
N GLN A 91 -29.72 15.94 -5.82
CA GLN A 91 -30.76 15.38 -4.95
C GLN A 91 -30.44 13.96 -4.49
N ALA A 92 -29.74 13.20 -5.34
CA ALA A 92 -29.26 11.87 -4.95
C ALA A 92 -28.19 11.96 -3.84
N ALA A 93 -27.24 12.88 -3.98
CA ALA A 93 -26.21 13.14 -2.99
C ALA A 93 -26.78 13.62 -1.66
N SER A 94 -27.73 14.57 -1.67
CA SER A 94 -28.36 15.06 -0.44
C SER A 94 -29.16 13.97 0.29
N VAL A 95 -29.84 13.09 -0.46
CA VAL A 95 -30.58 11.95 0.10
C VAL A 95 -29.65 10.91 0.70
N VAL A 96 -28.51 10.62 0.06
CA VAL A 96 -27.49 9.74 0.68
C VAL A 96 -26.84 10.42 1.87
N ALA A 97 -26.56 11.72 1.80
CA ALA A 97 -26.01 12.50 2.91
C ALA A 97 -26.89 12.39 4.16
N GLU A 98 -28.16 12.76 4.02
CA GLU A 98 -29.18 12.75 5.08
C GLU A 98 -29.42 11.34 5.62
N GLU A 99 -29.47 10.33 4.75
CA GLU A 99 -29.84 8.99 5.17
C GLU A 99 -28.66 8.14 5.64
N MET A 100 -27.43 8.42 5.21
CA MET A 100 -26.25 7.64 5.59
C MET A 100 -25.39 8.27 6.69
N PHE A 101 -25.32 9.60 6.75
CA PHE A 101 -24.35 10.29 7.61
C PHE A 101 -24.99 10.95 8.84
N ASP A 102 -26.29 11.25 8.81
CA ASP A 102 -26.97 11.85 9.97
C ASP A 102 -27.38 10.81 11.04
N ASP A 103 -27.46 9.51 10.70
CA ASP A 103 -27.69 8.42 11.67
C ASP A 103 -26.45 7.50 11.80
N PRO A 104 -25.69 7.60 12.90
CA PRO A 104 -24.52 6.77 13.16
C PRO A 104 -24.77 5.26 13.06
N ARG A 105 -25.98 4.79 13.38
CA ARG A 105 -26.34 3.35 13.33
C ARG A 105 -26.34 2.80 11.91
N ARG A 106 -26.61 3.65 10.92
CA ARG A 106 -26.61 3.24 9.51
C ARG A 106 -25.19 3.12 8.99
N ARG A 107 -24.30 4.03 9.38
CA ARG A 107 -22.86 3.87 9.13
C ARG A 107 -22.30 2.58 9.75
N GLU A 108 -22.69 2.26 10.99
CA GLU A 108 -22.32 0.99 11.64
C GLU A 108 -22.78 -0.23 10.83
N ALA A 109 -23.98 -0.20 10.24
CA ALA A 109 -24.47 -1.28 9.40
C ALA A 109 -23.63 -1.49 8.13
N PHE A 110 -23.17 -0.41 7.48
CA PHE A 110 -22.24 -0.52 6.34
C PHE A 110 -20.88 -1.06 6.78
N LEU A 111 -20.34 -0.57 7.90
CA LEU A 111 -19.07 -1.05 8.45
C LEU A 111 -19.14 -2.54 8.80
N ALA A 112 -20.26 -3.02 9.34
CA ALA A 112 -20.50 -4.45 9.61
C ALA A 112 -20.49 -5.30 8.33
N CYS A 113 -20.76 -4.70 7.16
CA CYS A 113 -20.64 -5.34 5.85
C CYS A 113 -19.29 -5.07 5.16
N ASN A 114 -18.30 -4.50 5.86
CA ASN A 114 -17.01 -4.09 5.33
C ASN A 114 -17.08 -3.02 4.24
N TRP A 115 -18.06 -2.13 4.32
CA TRP A 115 -18.13 -0.93 3.49
C TRP A 115 -17.97 0.29 4.37
N ASP A 116 -17.11 1.20 3.97
CA ASP A 116 -17.11 2.56 4.50
C ASP A 116 -17.48 3.50 3.35
N VAL A 117 -18.45 4.35 3.61
CA VAL A 117 -18.95 5.32 2.65
C VAL A 117 -18.66 6.66 3.27
N THR A 118 -17.88 7.47 2.57
CA THR A 118 -17.49 8.79 3.03
C THR A 118 -17.81 9.80 1.93
N PRO A 119 -18.26 11.01 2.28
CA PRO A 119 -18.42 12.07 1.29
C PRO A 119 -17.02 12.40 0.76
N THR A 120 -16.93 12.61 -0.54
CA THR A 120 -15.75 13.20 -1.18
C THR A 120 -15.57 14.59 -0.60
N HIS A 121 -14.43 14.82 0.04
CA HIS A 121 -14.17 16.06 0.76
C HIS A 121 -12.75 16.52 0.47
N PHE A 122 -12.55 17.84 0.43
CA PHE A 122 -11.24 18.46 0.24
C PHE A 122 -10.17 17.97 1.24
N TYR A 123 -10.57 17.70 2.48
CA TYR A 123 -9.70 17.14 3.55
C TYR A 123 -9.58 15.61 3.53
N SER A 124 -10.18 14.92 2.56
CA SER A 124 -10.04 13.47 2.42
C SER A 124 -8.62 13.11 1.95
N PRO A 125 -8.02 12.03 2.48
CA PRO A 125 -6.75 11.52 1.93
C PRO A 125 -6.93 10.94 0.51
N THR A 126 -8.16 10.56 0.14
CA THR A 126 -8.49 10.12 -1.23
C THR A 126 -8.88 11.34 -2.07
N PRO A 127 -8.22 11.57 -3.22
CA PRO A 127 -8.55 12.71 -4.08
C PRO A 127 -9.96 12.60 -4.70
N ASP A 128 -10.54 13.75 -5.03
CA ASP A 128 -11.72 13.79 -5.90
C ASP A 128 -11.32 13.46 -7.34
N LEU A 129 -11.70 12.27 -7.79
CA LEU A 129 -11.30 11.76 -9.11
C LEU A 129 -11.81 12.62 -10.29
N ARG A 130 -12.81 13.47 -10.07
CA ARG A 130 -13.36 14.36 -11.11
C ARG A 130 -12.51 15.62 -11.29
N GLU A 131 -11.74 15.99 -10.27
CA GLU A 131 -10.88 17.16 -10.27
C GLU A 131 -9.45 16.85 -10.74
N LEU A 132 -9.10 15.56 -10.91
CA LEU A 132 -7.77 15.17 -11.36
C LEU A 132 -7.52 15.61 -12.81
N PRO A 133 -6.49 16.43 -13.06
CA PRO A 133 -6.16 16.87 -14.42
C PRO A 133 -5.68 15.70 -15.27
N LYS A 134 -6.13 15.63 -16.53
CA LYS A 134 -5.74 14.56 -17.47
C LYS A 134 -4.24 14.59 -17.76
N GLU A 135 -3.63 15.76 -17.62
CA GLU A 135 -2.23 16.02 -17.89
C GLU A 135 -1.29 15.16 -17.03
N LEU A 136 -1.74 14.72 -15.85
CA LEU A 136 -1.00 13.84 -14.93
C LEU A 136 -0.48 12.56 -15.61
N TRP A 137 -1.22 12.02 -16.58
CA TRP A 137 -0.85 10.79 -17.29
C TRP A 137 -0.28 11.02 -18.68
N THR A 138 -0.03 12.28 -19.05
CA THR A 138 0.52 12.64 -20.37
C THR A 138 1.89 13.33 -20.27
N LYS A 139 2.31 13.67 -19.05
CA LYS A 139 3.56 14.38 -18.77
C LYS A 139 4.31 13.67 -17.67
N ASN A 140 5.63 13.60 -17.82
CA ASN A 140 6.52 13.20 -16.75
C ASN A 140 6.55 14.28 -15.68
N LYS A 141 6.66 13.88 -14.41
CA LYS A 141 6.99 14.78 -13.31
C LYS A 141 8.39 15.33 -13.50
N ASP A 142 8.59 16.56 -13.05
CA ASP A 142 9.93 17.12 -12.91
C ASP A 142 10.62 16.42 -11.74
N ILE A 143 11.66 15.65 -12.06
CA ILE A 143 12.51 14.93 -11.11
C ILE A 143 13.96 15.46 -11.15
N SER A 144 14.17 16.67 -11.66
CA SER A 144 15.51 17.29 -11.76
C SER A 144 16.21 17.51 -10.42
N ASN A 145 15.45 17.43 -9.33
CA ASN A 145 15.95 17.48 -7.96
C ASN A 145 16.30 16.11 -7.37
N LEU A 146 16.10 15.02 -8.12
CA LEU A 146 16.56 13.67 -7.75
C LEU A 146 17.94 13.43 -8.38
N ASP A 147 18.80 12.68 -7.67
CA ASP A 147 20.00 12.10 -8.28
C ASP A 147 19.60 10.93 -9.20
N TRP A 148 19.05 11.28 -10.36
CA TRP A 148 18.48 10.34 -11.31
C TRP A 148 19.37 10.20 -12.54
N ASP A 149 20.00 9.04 -12.68
CA ASP A 149 20.89 8.71 -13.80
C ASP A 149 20.39 7.44 -14.52
N ALA A 150 19.44 7.65 -15.43
CA ALA A 150 18.81 6.56 -16.19
C ALA A 150 19.82 5.80 -17.06
N ASP A 151 20.79 6.50 -17.65
CA ASP A 151 21.79 5.88 -18.53
C ASP A 151 22.69 4.94 -17.73
N ARG A 152 23.12 5.36 -16.53
CA ARG A 152 23.90 4.50 -15.62
C ARG A 152 23.08 3.31 -15.11
N GLN A 153 21.81 3.52 -14.77
CA GLN A 153 20.91 2.45 -14.33
C GLN A 153 20.69 1.41 -15.44
N LEU A 154 20.47 1.85 -16.68
CA LEU A 154 20.34 0.97 -17.85
C LEU A 154 21.64 0.22 -18.14
N ALA A 155 22.79 0.91 -18.13
CA ALA A 155 24.08 0.26 -18.34
C ALA A 155 24.39 -0.80 -17.27
N TRP A 156 24.00 -0.54 -16.01
CA TRP A 156 24.11 -1.52 -14.94
C TRP A 156 23.18 -2.72 -15.17
N ALA A 157 21.91 -2.49 -15.55
CA ALA A 157 20.98 -3.56 -15.88
C ALA A 157 21.46 -4.43 -17.06
N GLU A 158 22.02 -3.82 -18.10
CA GLU A 158 22.65 -4.53 -19.23
C GLU A 158 23.84 -5.37 -18.77
N GLN A 159 24.70 -4.82 -17.91
CA GLN A 159 25.83 -5.56 -17.34
C GLN A 159 25.36 -6.79 -16.55
N LEU A 160 24.35 -6.64 -15.70
CA LEU A 160 23.80 -7.76 -14.92
C LEU A 160 23.13 -8.79 -15.83
N THR A 161 22.42 -8.33 -16.86
CA THR A 161 21.82 -9.20 -17.88
C THR A 161 22.90 -9.99 -18.62
N GLY A 162 24.06 -9.40 -18.92
CA GLY A 162 25.20 -10.13 -19.49
C GLY A 162 25.76 -11.22 -18.57
N LYS A 163 25.68 -11.05 -17.24
CA LYS A 163 26.17 -12.05 -16.26
C LYS A 163 25.15 -13.16 -15.97
N TYR A 164 23.86 -12.80 -15.89
CA TYR A 164 22.81 -13.65 -15.32
C TYR A 164 21.58 -13.77 -16.23
N GLY A 165 21.63 -13.32 -17.47
CA GLY A 165 20.47 -13.30 -18.38
C GLY A 165 19.89 -14.68 -18.70
N GLU A 166 20.75 -15.71 -18.74
CA GLU A 166 20.31 -17.11 -18.91
C GLU A 166 19.44 -17.60 -17.74
N GLU A 167 19.47 -16.91 -16.59
CA GLU A 167 18.66 -17.25 -15.42
C GLU A 167 17.22 -16.75 -15.50
N LEU A 168 16.93 -15.84 -16.45
CA LEU A 168 15.65 -15.14 -16.63
C LEU A 168 14.65 -15.91 -17.49
N ASP A 169 15.02 -17.08 -18.01
CA ASP A 169 14.09 -17.98 -18.72
C ASP A 169 13.16 -18.67 -17.71
N TRP A 170 12.10 -17.95 -17.35
CA TRP A 170 11.09 -18.40 -16.39
C TRP A 170 9.85 -18.94 -17.09
N PRO A 171 9.14 -19.91 -16.47
CA PRO A 171 7.84 -20.33 -16.96
C PRO A 171 6.92 -19.11 -17.12
N ARG A 172 6.20 -19.03 -18.23
CA ARG A 172 5.20 -17.98 -18.42
C ARG A 172 4.00 -18.16 -17.50
N GLU A 173 3.57 -19.40 -17.30
CA GLU A 173 2.40 -19.73 -16.49
C GLU A 173 2.75 -20.53 -15.24
N ALA A 174 1.82 -20.56 -14.27
CA ALA A 174 1.98 -21.28 -13.02
C ALA A 174 2.19 -22.79 -13.25
N LEU A 175 3.16 -23.36 -12.54
CA LEU A 175 3.41 -24.80 -12.58
C LEU A 175 2.36 -25.54 -11.75
N ARG A 176 1.66 -26.50 -12.36
CA ARG A 176 0.59 -27.27 -11.69
C ARG A 176 1.09 -28.08 -10.49
N ASN A 177 2.33 -28.54 -10.54
CA ASN A 177 2.96 -29.38 -9.53
C ASN A 177 3.77 -28.61 -8.50
N ASP A 178 4.04 -27.31 -8.73
CA ASP A 178 4.79 -26.46 -7.81
C ASP A 178 4.16 -25.05 -7.73
N PRO A 179 3.21 -24.83 -6.81
CA PRO A 179 2.59 -23.53 -6.61
C PRO A 179 3.53 -22.52 -5.93
N THR A 180 4.68 -22.95 -5.42
CA THR A 180 5.70 -22.08 -4.84
C THR A 180 6.71 -21.58 -5.87
N ALA A 181 6.67 -22.10 -7.10
CA ALA A 181 7.49 -21.61 -8.20
C ALA A 181 6.98 -20.26 -8.73
N TYR A 182 7.93 -19.36 -9.00
CA TYR A 182 7.68 -18.13 -9.75
C TYR A 182 7.34 -18.42 -11.21
N TYR A 183 6.47 -17.60 -11.80
CA TYR A 183 6.16 -17.58 -13.23
C TYR A 183 5.92 -16.13 -13.69
N LEU A 184 6.26 -15.83 -14.94
CA LEU A 184 6.37 -14.46 -15.45
C LEU A 184 5.03 -13.77 -15.71
N ASP A 185 4.07 -14.46 -16.34
CA ASP A 185 2.76 -13.89 -16.67
C ASP A 185 1.79 -14.01 -15.48
N ASN A 186 2.28 -13.68 -14.29
CA ASN A 186 1.47 -13.45 -13.09
C ASN A 186 0.87 -12.04 -13.10
N PHE A 187 0.03 -11.69 -12.13
CA PHE A 187 -0.61 -10.36 -12.08
C PHE A 187 0.20 -9.29 -11.32
N ALA A 188 1.08 -9.71 -10.40
CA ALA A 188 1.64 -8.85 -9.36
C ALA A 188 3.11 -8.44 -9.56
N TYR A 189 3.92 -9.27 -10.23
CA TYR A 189 5.38 -9.09 -10.33
C TYR A 189 5.90 -9.61 -11.68
N ARG A 190 5.68 -8.84 -12.74
CA ARG A 190 5.87 -9.26 -14.15
C ARG A 190 7.19 -8.73 -14.73
N SER A 191 7.35 -8.92 -16.03
CA SER A 191 8.45 -8.33 -16.79
C SER A 191 8.46 -6.80 -16.62
N GLY A 192 9.63 -6.24 -16.35
CA GLY A 192 9.83 -4.85 -15.94
C GLY A 192 10.32 -4.75 -14.50
N ASP A 193 9.70 -5.49 -13.59
CA ASP A 193 10.05 -5.52 -12.16
C ASP A 193 10.83 -6.78 -11.80
N ALA A 194 10.46 -7.91 -12.41
CA ALA A 194 11.03 -9.21 -12.12
C ALA A 194 12.51 -9.32 -12.47
N GLU A 195 12.90 -8.90 -13.66
CA GLU A 195 14.28 -9.01 -14.12
C GLU A 195 15.23 -8.18 -13.25
N PRO A 196 15.00 -6.88 -13.01
CA PRO A 196 15.85 -6.10 -12.12
C PRO A 196 15.93 -6.70 -10.71
N CYS A 197 14.80 -7.12 -10.11
CA CYS A 197 14.80 -7.72 -8.78
C CYS A 197 15.68 -8.98 -8.70
N HIS A 198 15.49 -9.93 -9.62
CA HIS A 198 16.29 -11.16 -9.65
C HIS A 198 17.78 -10.86 -9.84
N LEU A 199 18.09 -10.01 -10.82
CA LEU A 199 19.46 -9.61 -11.14
C LEU A 199 20.16 -8.92 -9.96
N MET A 200 19.47 -8.01 -9.28
CA MET A 200 19.97 -7.33 -8.09
C MET A 200 20.31 -8.31 -6.97
N MET A 201 19.38 -9.23 -6.64
CA MET A 201 19.62 -10.23 -5.59
C MET A 201 20.81 -11.15 -5.95
N ARG A 202 20.98 -11.47 -7.24
CA ARG A 202 22.11 -12.28 -7.73
C ARG A 202 23.46 -11.58 -7.67
N ASP A 203 23.50 -10.28 -7.95
CA ASP A 203 24.75 -9.52 -7.95
C ASP A 203 25.14 -9.07 -6.53
N LEU A 204 24.19 -8.55 -5.74
CA LEU A 204 24.41 -8.05 -4.38
C LEU A 204 24.85 -9.15 -3.41
N LYS A 205 24.29 -10.36 -3.57
CA LYS A 205 24.56 -11.52 -2.69
C LYS A 205 24.45 -11.14 -1.21
N PRO A 206 23.31 -10.58 -0.79
CA PRO A 206 23.15 -10.07 0.55
C PRO A 206 23.37 -11.17 1.59
N ARG A 207 23.92 -10.81 2.75
CA ARG A 207 24.00 -11.73 3.89
C ARG A 207 22.62 -11.84 4.56
N ARG A 208 21.84 -10.75 4.54
CA ARG A 208 20.47 -10.71 5.05
C ARG A 208 19.51 -10.02 4.08
N VAL A 209 18.33 -10.62 3.91
CA VAL A 209 17.18 -10.02 3.25
C VAL A 209 16.02 -9.99 4.23
N ILE A 210 15.42 -8.82 4.41
CA ILE A 210 14.14 -8.65 5.10
C ILE A 210 13.13 -8.18 4.06
N GLU A 211 12.07 -8.95 3.86
CA GLU A 211 10.95 -8.58 2.99
C GLU A 211 9.75 -8.18 3.85
N LEU A 212 9.22 -6.98 3.60
CA LEU A 212 7.98 -6.48 4.17
C LEU A 212 6.89 -6.57 3.10
N GLY A 213 5.88 -7.40 3.35
CA GLY A 213 4.97 -7.90 2.32
C GLY A 213 5.44 -9.26 1.78
N SER A 214 4.52 -10.02 1.18
CA SER A 214 4.87 -11.30 0.56
C SER A 214 4.01 -11.62 -0.66
N GLY A 215 4.55 -12.41 -1.59
CA GLY A 215 3.83 -12.79 -2.80
C GLY A 215 4.72 -13.38 -3.89
N MET A 216 4.53 -12.91 -5.13
CA MET A 216 5.35 -13.35 -6.27
C MET A 216 6.79 -12.85 -6.16
N SER A 217 7.00 -11.67 -5.57
CA SER A 217 8.30 -11.16 -5.14
C SER A 217 9.06 -12.21 -4.32
N SER A 218 8.40 -12.81 -3.33
CA SER A 218 9.06 -13.75 -2.41
C SER A 218 9.57 -15.00 -3.12
N LYS A 219 8.82 -15.50 -4.10
CA LYS A 219 9.23 -16.65 -4.93
C LYS A 219 10.41 -16.29 -5.82
N LEU A 220 10.43 -15.08 -6.35
CA LEU A 220 11.48 -14.59 -7.22
C LEU A 220 12.78 -14.33 -6.45
N ILE A 221 12.69 -13.62 -5.32
CA ILE A 221 13.81 -13.37 -4.39
C ILE A 221 14.38 -14.72 -3.94
N SER A 222 13.53 -15.63 -3.46
CA SER A 222 13.91 -17.01 -3.12
C SER A 222 14.72 -17.67 -4.25
N ARG A 223 14.23 -17.62 -5.49
CA ARG A 223 14.91 -18.22 -6.65
C ARG A 223 16.31 -17.66 -6.87
N ALA A 224 16.48 -16.34 -6.75
CA ALA A 224 17.79 -15.69 -6.88
C ALA A 224 18.73 -16.11 -5.73
N LEU A 225 18.23 -16.10 -4.50
CA LEU A 225 19.00 -16.44 -3.30
C LEU A 225 19.40 -17.93 -3.26
N GLU A 226 18.55 -18.84 -3.74
CA GLU A 226 18.89 -20.26 -3.86
C GLU A 226 20.08 -20.48 -4.81
N ARG A 227 20.18 -19.70 -5.90
CA ARG A 227 21.36 -19.73 -6.77
C ARG A 227 22.60 -19.18 -6.10
N ASN A 228 22.48 -18.11 -5.32
CA ASN A 228 23.57 -17.60 -4.48
C ASN A 228 24.06 -18.67 -3.50
N ARG A 229 23.14 -19.35 -2.79
CA ARG A 229 23.44 -20.43 -1.85
C ARG A 229 24.13 -21.60 -2.53
N ALA A 230 23.68 -22.00 -3.72
CA ALA A 230 24.32 -23.04 -4.52
C ALA A 230 25.77 -22.68 -4.93
N GLN A 231 26.11 -21.38 -4.97
CA GLN A 231 27.45 -20.86 -5.21
C GLN A 231 28.25 -20.59 -3.93
N GLY A 232 27.76 -21.03 -2.76
CA GLY A 232 28.44 -20.89 -1.48
C GLY A 232 28.20 -19.57 -0.75
N HIS A 233 27.29 -18.72 -1.23
CA HIS A 233 26.92 -17.48 -0.55
C HIS A 233 25.78 -17.74 0.44
N ALA A 234 26.10 -17.72 1.73
CA ALA A 234 25.11 -17.84 2.79
C ALA A 234 24.26 -16.56 2.89
N VAL A 235 22.94 -16.73 3.00
CA VAL A 235 21.98 -15.64 3.17
C VAL A 235 20.88 -16.08 4.12
N ARG A 236 20.51 -15.18 5.03
CA ARG A 236 19.30 -15.28 5.86
C ARG A 236 18.19 -14.46 5.20
N TYR A 237 17.04 -15.08 4.96
CA TYR A 237 15.90 -14.45 4.31
C TYR A 237 14.64 -14.58 5.18
N ASP A 238 14.27 -13.46 5.80
CA ASP A 238 13.09 -13.35 6.66
C ASP A 238 11.98 -12.56 5.94
N VAL A 239 10.74 -13.06 5.99
CA VAL A 239 9.56 -12.43 5.37
C VAL A 239 8.56 -12.04 6.45
N TYR A 240 8.04 -10.82 6.38
CA TYR A 240 7.07 -10.27 7.33
C TYR A 240 5.83 -9.81 6.57
N ASP A 241 4.71 -10.48 6.80
CA ASP A 241 3.45 -10.16 6.14
C ASP A 241 2.30 -10.46 7.10
N LEU A 242 1.39 -9.51 7.31
CA LEU A 242 0.22 -9.71 8.17
C LEU A 242 -0.78 -10.73 7.57
N TYR A 243 -0.85 -10.80 6.24
CA TYR A 243 -1.84 -11.58 5.50
C TYR A 243 -1.21 -12.34 4.31
N PRO A 244 -0.21 -13.21 4.55
CA PRO A 244 0.45 -13.93 3.46
C PRO A 244 -0.53 -14.83 2.74
N GLU A 245 -0.43 -14.87 1.41
CA GLU A 245 -1.23 -15.79 0.61
C GLU A 245 -0.96 -17.25 1.01
N ASP A 246 -1.95 -18.14 0.85
CA ASP A 246 -1.86 -19.54 1.27
C ASP A 246 -0.63 -20.27 0.71
N HIS A 247 -0.24 -19.92 -0.52
CA HIS A 247 0.90 -20.53 -1.19
C HIS A 247 2.26 -20.07 -0.64
N ILE A 248 2.29 -18.96 0.11
CA ILE A 248 3.44 -18.49 0.89
C ILE A 248 3.34 -19.06 2.31
N GLY A 249 2.20 -18.81 2.97
CA GLY A 249 1.96 -19.10 4.38
C GLY A 249 1.91 -20.59 4.73
N ASN A 250 1.27 -21.42 3.90
CA ASN A 250 1.04 -22.83 4.22
C ASN A 250 1.99 -23.77 3.48
N ARG A 251 2.53 -23.35 2.32
CA ARG A 251 3.32 -24.22 1.44
C ARG A 251 4.83 -23.98 1.51
N LYS A 252 5.28 -23.01 2.33
CA LYS A 252 6.67 -22.60 2.57
C LYS A 252 7.48 -22.44 1.28
N VAL A 253 7.62 -21.20 0.81
CA VAL A 253 8.55 -20.88 -0.27
C VAL A 253 9.95 -21.34 0.11
N LYS A 254 10.63 -22.05 -0.79
CA LYS A 254 11.96 -22.60 -0.55
C LYS A 254 12.93 -21.49 -0.16
N GLY A 255 13.81 -21.73 0.80
CA GLY A 255 14.88 -20.78 1.12
C GLY A 255 14.43 -19.51 1.86
N VAL A 256 13.14 -19.38 2.21
CA VAL A 256 12.69 -18.47 3.27
C VAL A 256 13.00 -19.13 4.60
N ASP A 257 13.80 -18.46 5.44
CA ASP A 257 14.22 -18.98 6.74
C ASP A 257 13.09 -18.81 7.77
N GLU A 258 12.49 -17.62 7.84
CA GLU A 258 11.36 -17.33 8.72
C GLU A 258 10.27 -16.54 7.99
N LEU A 259 9.01 -16.92 8.23
CA LEU A 259 7.82 -16.17 7.80
C LEU A 259 7.04 -15.75 9.05
N HIS A 260 6.91 -14.44 9.24
CA HIS A 260 6.23 -13.85 10.38
C HIS A 260 4.88 -13.27 9.94
N LYS A 261 3.80 -13.81 10.52
CA LYS A 261 2.44 -13.29 10.34
C LYS A 261 2.21 -12.05 11.21
N THR A 262 2.87 -10.94 10.88
CA THR A 262 2.85 -9.71 11.68
C THR A 262 2.73 -8.47 10.81
N ALA A 263 2.06 -7.47 11.34
CA ALA A 263 2.06 -6.13 10.78
C ALA A 263 3.44 -5.49 11.02
N VAL A 264 3.95 -4.73 10.04
CA VAL A 264 5.27 -4.07 10.11
C VAL A 264 5.36 -3.14 11.32
N GLN A 265 4.28 -2.43 11.63
CA GLN A 265 4.19 -1.47 12.75
C GLN A 265 4.35 -2.14 14.13
N ASN A 266 4.20 -3.46 14.21
CA ASN A 266 4.34 -4.23 15.45
C ASN A 266 5.73 -4.89 15.58
N MET A 267 6.59 -4.74 14.58
CA MET A 267 7.92 -5.34 14.60
C MET A 267 8.87 -4.57 15.53
N PRO A 268 9.69 -5.27 16.33
CA PRO A 268 10.78 -4.63 17.07
C PRO A 268 11.76 -3.92 16.13
N LEU A 269 12.05 -2.64 16.38
CA LEU A 269 12.93 -1.83 15.52
C LEU A 269 14.37 -2.37 15.48
N GLU A 270 14.79 -3.10 16.52
CA GLU A 270 16.11 -3.72 16.65
C GLU A 270 16.38 -4.74 15.55
N ILE A 271 15.34 -5.26 14.88
CA ILE A 271 15.48 -6.12 13.70
C ILE A 271 16.16 -5.33 12.57
N PHE A 272 15.78 -4.07 12.37
CA PHE A 272 16.31 -3.22 11.29
C PHE A 272 17.69 -2.65 11.65
N ASP A 273 17.98 -2.44 12.94
CA ASP A 273 19.32 -2.05 13.43
C ASP A 273 20.41 -3.09 13.10
N GLN A 274 20.01 -4.33 12.83
CA GLN A 274 20.91 -5.44 12.49
C GLN A 274 21.28 -5.48 11.00
N LEU A 275 20.61 -4.71 10.14
CA LEU A 275 20.99 -4.62 8.74
C LEU A 275 22.33 -3.88 8.61
N GLU A 276 23.19 -4.39 7.74
CA GLU A 276 24.52 -3.86 7.48
C GLU A 276 24.70 -3.53 5.99
N ALA A 277 25.83 -2.91 5.64
CA ALA A 277 26.12 -2.58 4.26
C ALA A 277 26.06 -3.82 3.35
N GLY A 278 25.28 -3.74 2.27
CA GLY A 278 25.03 -4.84 1.33
C GLY A 278 23.87 -5.76 1.71
N ASP A 279 23.29 -5.64 2.92
CA ASP A 279 22.02 -6.30 3.25
C ASP A 279 20.85 -5.57 2.58
N VAL A 280 19.74 -6.28 2.37
CA VAL A 280 18.57 -5.77 1.64
C VAL A 280 17.35 -5.66 2.54
N LEU A 281 16.70 -4.50 2.51
CA LEU A 281 15.33 -4.30 2.95
C LEU A 281 14.44 -4.17 1.70
N PHE A 282 13.51 -5.09 1.51
CA PHE A 282 12.54 -5.09 0.43
C PHE A 282 11.17 -4.68 0.96
N ILE A 283 10.56 -3.65 0.37
CA ILE A 283 9.29 -3.05 0.79
C ILE A 283 8.28 -3.18 -0.34
N ASP A 284 7.22 -3.96 -0.10
CA ASP A 284 6.06 -4.10 -0.97
C ASP A 284 4.80 -4.27 -0.10
N THR A 285 4.46 -3.20 0.63
CA THR A 285 3.40 -3.22 1.63
C THR A 285 2.10 -2.62 1.09
N SER A 286 1.41 -1.75 1.83
CA SER A 286 0.09 -1.27 1.43
C SER A 286 0.11 -0.18 0.37
N HIS A 287 1.24 0.48 0.13
CA HIS A 287 1.39 1.65 -0.77
C HIS A 287 0.56 2.88 -0.38
N VAL A 288 -0.02 2.89 0.83
CA VAL A 288 -0.93 3.94 1.31
C VAL A 288 -0.48 4.54 2.63
N LEU A 289 0.05 5.75 2.56
CA LEU A 289 0.26 6.65 3.70
C LEU A 289 -1.07 7.07 4.32
N ARG A 290 -1.30 6.63 5.56
CA ARG A 290 -2.39 7.05 6.46
C ARG A 290 -1.86 7.08 7.89
N VAL A 291 -2.61 7.71 8.80
CA VAL A 291 -2.26 7.70 10.24
C VAL A 291 -2.14 6.25 10.73
N GLY A 292 -0.95 5.87 11.23
CA GLY A 292 -0.66 4.53 11.73
C GLY A 292 -0.56 3.45 10.65
N SER A 293 -0.38 3.82 9.37
CA SER A 293 -0.15 2.84 8.30
C SER A 293 1.27 2.28 8.35
N ASP A 294 1.48 1.21 7.59
CA ASP A 294 2.78 0.56 7.40
C ASP A 294 3.74 1.52 6.70
N VAL A 295 3.30 2.16 5.62
CA VAL A 295 4.05 3.21 4.92
C VAL A 295 4.41 4.38 5.85
N GLU A 296 3.54 4.78 6.78
CA GLU A 296 3.92 5.82 7.75
C GLU A 296 5.05 5.35 8.67
N TYR A 297 4.94 4.13 9.20
CA TYR A 297 5.92 3.56 10.12
C TYR A 297 7.26 3.24 9.45
N GLU A 298 7.24 2.66 8.25
CA GLU A 298 8.42 2.34 7.45
C GLU A 298 9.26 3.60 7.23
N TYR A 299 8.63 4.67 6.76
CA TYR A 299 9.34 5.87 6.34
C TYR A 299 9.76 6.76 7.51
N THR A 300 9.02 6.76 8.64
CA THR A 300 9.34 7.61 9.79
C THR A 300 10.13 6.90 10.90
N GLN A 301 10.02 5.58 11.03
CA GLN A 301 10.66 4.80 12.09
C GLN A 301 11.72 3.84 11.54
N ILE A 302 11.50 3.17 10.41
CA ILE A 302 12.44 2.15 9.91
C ILE A 302 13.57 2.78 9.09
N LEU A 303 13.24 3.45 7.98
CA LEU A 303 14.24 3.99 7.05
C LEU A 303 15.29 4.90 7.71
N PRO A 304 14.94 5.83 8.63
CA PRO A 304 15.93 6.70 9.28
C PRO A 304 16.95 5.97 10.17
N ARG A 305 16.71 4.69 10.49
CA ARG A 305 17.55 3.88 11.37
C ARG A 305 18.55 3.02 10.61
N LEU A 306 18.36 2.85 9.31
CA LEU A 306 19.20 1.98 8.50
C LEU A 306 20.64 2.49 8.45
N LYS A 307 21.59 1.57 8.52
CA LYS A 307 23.02 1.90 8.40
C LYS A 307 23.35 2.28 6.96
N PRO A 308 24.34 3.16 6.73
CA PRO A 308 24.83 3.45 5.39
C PRO A 308 25.22 2.16 4.65
N GLY A 309 24.80 2.06 3.38
CA GLY A 309 25.08 0.92 2.51
C GLY A 309 24.05 -0.21 2.57
N VAL A 310 23.05 -0.16 3.43
CA VAL A 310 21.87 -1.03 3.33
C VAL A 310 21.14 -0.69 2.03
N VAL A 311 20.80 -1.71 1.23
CA VAL A 311 20.05 -1.52 -0.01
C VAL A 311 18.56 -1.59 0.29
N VAL A 312 17.82 -0.55 -0.08
CA VAL A 312 16.36 -0.51 0.05
C VAL A 312 15.73 -0.68 -1.32
N HIS A 313 14.91 -1.71 -1.50
CA HIS A 313 14.10 -1.92 -2.69
C HIS A 313 12.66 -1.59 -2.34
N ILE A 314 12.06 -0.64 -3.06
CA ILE A 314 10.65 -0.22 -2.87
C ILE A 314 9.91 -0.52 -4.16
N HIS A 315 8.91 -1.39 -4.07
CA HIS A 315 8.15 -1.85 -5.24
C HIS A 315 7.08 -0.84 -5.69
N ASP A 316 6.54 -1.01 -6.91
CA ASP A 316 5.48 -0.18 -7.48
C ASP A 316 5.75 1.33 -7.49
N ILE A 317 6.99 1.74 -7.81
CA ILE A 317 7.36 3.16 -8.00
C ILE A 317 7.46 3.47 -9.50
N PHE A 318 6.64 4.42 -9.96
CA PHE A 318 6.51 4.72 -11.40
C PHE A 318 7.26 5.96 -11.85
N LEU A 319 8.04 6.60 -10.97
CA LEU A 319 8.76 7.83 -11.28
C LEU A 319 9.59 7.69 -12.57
N PRO A 320 9.60 8.70 -13.46
CA PRO A 320 8.96 10.03 -13.33
C PRO A 320 7.47 10.08 -13.72
N LEU A 321 6.84 8.95 -14.03
CA LEU A 321 5.42 8.90 -14.39
C LEU A 321 4.53 8.99 -13.14
N GLU A 322 3.25 9.27 -13.36
CA GLU A 322 2.21 9.09 -12.35
C GLU A 322 1.80 7.62 -12.24
N TYR A 323 1.20 7.22 -11.12
CA TYR A 323 0.57 5.90 -11.01
C TYR A 323 -0.39 5.66 -12.18
N PRO A 324 -0.48 4.42 -12.71
CA PRO A 324 -1.32 4.13 -13.86
C PRO A 324 -2.75 4.63 -13.67
N ARG A 325 -3.28 5.37 -14.65
CA ARG A 325 -4.63 5.94 -14.58
C ARG A 325 -5.69 4.89 -14.26
N GLU A 326 -5.53 3.69 -14.80
CA GLU A 326 -6.47 2.60 -14.60
C GLU A 326 -6.50 2.10 -13.15
N TRP A 327 -5.37 2.16 -12.43
CA TRP A 327 -5.32 1.76 -11.03
C TRP A 327 -6.18 2.67 -10.16
N ILE A 328 -6.14 3.97 -10.44
CA ILE A 328 -6.94 4.96 -9.70
C ILE A 328 -8.42 4.86 -10.10
N PHE A 329 -8.74 4.91 -11.41
CA PHE A 329 -10.13 5.02 -11.86
C PHE A 329 -10.90 3.69 -11.94
N LYS A 330 -10.23 2.56 -12.20
CA LYS A 330 -10.88 1.24 -12.30
C LYS A 330 -10.73 0.44 -11.01
N ASN A 331 -9.54 0.45 -10.41
CA ASN A 331 -9.25 -0.39 -9.25
C ASN A 331 -9.43 0.34 -7.91
N ASN A 332 -9.59 1.67 -7.95
CA ASN A 332 -9.67 2.53 -6.76
C ASN A 332 -8.42 2.45 -5.86
N TRP A 333 -7.26 2.15 -6.46
CA TRP A 333 -5.97 2.15 -5.79
C TRP A 333 -5.41 3.56 -5.78
N CYS A 334 -5.81 4.33 -4.77
CA CYS A 334 -5.28 5.68 -4.52
C CYS A 334 -3.97 5.61 -3.73
N TRP A 335 -3.01 4.86 -4.24
CA TRP A 335 -1.67 4.75 -3.65
C TRP A 335 -0.96 6.09 -3.70
N ASN A 336 -0.13 6.36 -2.70
CA ASN A 336 0.53 7.64 -2.50
C ASN A 336 1.96 7.52 -1.95
N GLU A 337 2.48 6.30 -1.85
CA GLU A 337 3.84 6.01 -1.37
C GLU A 337 4.92 6.65 -2.26
N GLN A 338 4.78 6.60 -3.60
CA GLN A 338 5.79 7.18 -4.49
C GLN A 338 6.08 8.66 -4.25
N TYR A 339 5.11 9.42 -3.73
CA TYR A 339 5.31 10.83 -3.42
C TYR A 339 6.19 11.03 -2.19
N LEU A 340 6.15 10.09 -1.22
CA LEU A 340 7.08 10.05 -0.11
C LEU A 340 8.48 9.67 -0.59
N VAL A 341 8.59 8.64 -1.46
CA VAL A 341 9.86 8.24 -2.08
C VAL A 341 10.49 9.43 -2.79
N GLN A 342 9.72 10.11 -3.65
CA GLN A 342 10.19 11.32 -4.35
C GLN A 342 10.66 12.40 -3.37
N ALA A 343 9.89 12.68 -2.31
CA ALA A 343 10.23 13.71 -1.34
C ALA A 343 11.52 13.39 -0.56
N ILE A 344 11.75 12.12 -0.24
CA ILE A 344 12.95 11.66 0.47
C ILE A 344 14.16 11.69 -0.45
N LEU A 345 14.06 11.14 -1.67
CA LEU A 345 15.17 11.17 -2.62
C LEU A 345 15.57 12.61 -2.99
N ALA A 346 14.60 13.53 -3.06
CA ALA A 346 14.86 14.93 -3.36
C ALA A 346 15.61 15.71 -2.27
N ASN A 347 15.48 15.30 -1.00
CA ASN A 347 15.93 16.11 0.15
C ASN A 347 16.82 15.33 1.13
N GLY A 348 16.98 14.03 0.91
CA GLY A 348 17.71 13.11 1.77
C GLY A 348 19.20 13.39 1.69
N LYS A 349 19.76 14.01 2.72
CA LYS A 349 21.21 13.98 2.95
C LYS A 349 21.54 12.63 3.59
N GLY A 350 21.88 11.63 2.78
CA GLY A 350 22.36 10.33 3.27
C GLY A 350 21.53 9.11 2.85
N PHE A 351 20.60 9.27 1.91
CA PHE A 351 20.00 8.14 1.17
C PHE A 351 20.74 7.93 -0.14
#